data_AF-A0A9P2RWP6-F1
#
_entry.id   AF-A0A9P2RWP6-F1
#
_cell.length_a   1.000
_cell.length_b   1.000
_cell.length_c   1.000
_cell.angle_alpha   90.00
_cell.angle_beta   90.00
_cell.angle_gamma   90.00
#
_symmetry.space_group_name_H-M   'P 1'
#
loop_
_entity.id
_entity.type
_entity.pdbx_description
1 polymer ?
#
loop_
_entity_poly.entity_id
_entity_poly.type
_entity_poly.pdbx_seq_one_letter_code
_entity_poly.pdbx_strand_id
1 'polypeptide(L)'
;MRCFLFFVYAAAFLCLFSLPSFAQSIRDQAIDQSERIQRQQTQEQHFQQLHRRRETRRISLPDDGSRASDGVSTEKTCLPIKSIELVGAQLISHTDLHEAISLWEGRCLGIAEINQVLKAVTKLYMKRGYIAVRAYLPEQDLSGGHLKIVVVEGVMEAITFDGHKVERRLQGEIITAFPDLIGKPTNLRQIEQGLDQINRLFSRQATINLGAGGNSGGSILDIHIEKQKPWLITLSSDNLGAKATGIYQTRLSLSFDDLLRGNDQWSFSYQRSMDGGPYHFSGKRPNSDTITGSFSIPYGYWTAGLDGVWSQYHSTIKGIFSDIMTAGKSLSLTPWISRVIDRDQEGKTWLTGRLTWKYSDNFIMGSRVDVSSRKLAIAVFELDHSRKWQGGELSAHIGFHKGLAILGAYDDKEQETSTKNENATKNAPKGQFSKLSFSLSYMRPFSLHQYNFRYNTLFSGQLSPDTLFSSEQMSLGGSSSVRGVREAVYYSNNGVLWRNELSLLLPAFSSRMGRKFMSQFAPYVALDLGRAANNADKNSFGGSLVGASVGFHASGEILDMDLSYSNILSQLTAKEQGNSAGIFQIRTLLRF
;
A
#
# COMPACT_ATOMS: atom_id res chain seq x y z
N MET A 1 48.97 -44.94 -14.75
CA MET A 1 48.19 -44.11 -15.71
C MET A 1 46.67 -44.25 -15.60
N ARG A 2 46.09 -45.43 -15.29
CA ARG A 2 44.62 -45.60 -15.21
C ARG A 2 43.92 -44.88 -14.04
N CYS A 3 44.55 -44.73 -12.87
CA CYS A 3 43.96 -43.98 -11.74
C CYS A 3 43.94 -42.45 -11.94
N PHE A 4 44.86 -41.91 -12.75
CA PHE A 4 44.96 -40.46 -12.96
C PHE A 4 43.86 -39.96 -13.93
N LEU A 5 43.52 -40.76 -14.95
CA LEU A 5 42.36 -40.47 -15.81
C LEU A 5 41.04 -40.50 -15.04
N PHE A 6 40.85 -41.46 -14.12
CA PHE A 6 39.60 -41.58 -13.36
C PHE A 6 39.37 -40.37 -12.44
N PHE A 7 40.43 -39.79 -11.87
CA PHE A 7 40.35 -38.60 -11.02
C PHE A 7 40.05 -37.33 -11.81
N VAL A 8 40.58 -37.22 -13.04
CA VAL A 8 40.31 -36.08 -13.95
C VAL A 8 38.88 -36.14 -14.49
N TYR A 9 38.36 -37.33 -14.82
CA TYR A 9 36.96 -37.49 -15.22
C TYR A 9 35.99 -37.26 -14.05
N ALA A 10 36.32 -37.69 -12.83
CA ALA A 10 35.50 -37.42 -11.64
C ALA A 10 35.46 -35.92 -11.26
N ALA A 11 36.60 -35.22 -11.36
CA ALA A 11 36.67 -33.77 -11.14
C ALA A 11 35.95 -32.97 -12.24
N ALA A 12 36.03 -33.41 -13.50
CA ALA A 12 35.27 -32.81 -14.60
C ALA A 12 33.75 -33.01 -14.45
N PHE A 13 33.32 -34.18 -13.94
CA PHE A 13 31.91 -34.46 -13.66
C PHE A 13 31.39 -33.63 -12.47
N LEU A 14 32.19 -33.45 -11.41
CA LEU A 14 31.85 -32.59 -10.26
C LEU A 14 31.80 -31.09 -10.62
N CYS A 15 32.65 -30.61 -11.53
CA CYS A 15 32.59 -29.23 -12.02
C CYS A 15 31.37 -28.96 -12.90
N LEU A 16 30.91 -29.92 -13.70
CA LEU A 16 29.69 -29.80 -14.51
C LEU A 16 28.41 -29.64 -13.67
N PHE A 17 28.38 -30.15 -12.43
CA PHE A 17 27.26 -29.95 -11.50
C PHE A 17 27.26 -28.59 -10.78
N SER A 18 28.37 -27.84 -10.77
CA SER A 18 28.44 -26.49 -10.17
C SER A 18 28.02 -25.34 -11.11
N LEU A 19 28.13 -25.53 -12.43
CA LEU A 19 27.73 -24.55 -13.44
C LEU A 19 26.22 -24.19 -13.45
N PRO A 20 25.27 -25.14 -13.24
CA PRO A 20 23.85 -24.78 -13.16
C PRO A 20 23.54 -23.88 -11.97
N SER A 21 24.30 -23.96 -10.86
CA SER A 21 24.04 -23.15 -9.66
C SER A 21 24.28 -21.65 -9.89
N PHE A 22 25.24 -21.27 -10.74
CA PHE A 22 25.53 -19.86 -11.05
C PHE A 22 24.59 -19.28 -12.12
N ALA A 23 24.16 -20.08 -13.10
CA ALA A 23 23.13 -19.66 -14.05
C ALA A 23 21.76 -19.50 -13.36
N GLN A 24 21.47 -20.36 -12.39
CA GLN A 24 20.25 -20.30 -11.57
C GLN A 24 20.20 -19.03 -10.70
N SER A 25 21.34 -18.56 -10.17
CA SER A 25 21.37 -17.33 -9.37
C SER A 25 21.11 -16.06 -10.19
N ILE A 26 21.60 -15.96 -11.43
CA ILE A 26 21.35 -14.76 -12.28
C ILE A 26 19.89 -14.66 -12.68
N ARG A 27 19.27 -15.78 -13.03
CA ARG A 27 17.83 -15.85 -13.29
C ARG A 27 17.05 -15.38 -12.07
N ASP A 28 17.37 -15.91 -10.89
CA ASP A 28 16.66 -15.59 -9.66
C ASP A 28 16.89 -14.12 -9.25
N GLN A 29 18.05 -13.53 -9.58
CA GLN A 29 18.30 -12.09 -9.47
C GLN A 29 17.46 -11.24 -10.44
N ALA A 30 17.31 -11.67 -11.69
CA ALA A 30 16.51 -10.95 -12.68
C ALA A 30 15.00 -11.00 -12.34
N ILE A 31 14.53 -12.16 -11.89
CA ILE A 31 13.16 -12.33 -11.39
C ILE A 31 12.95 -11.46 -10.15
N ASP A 32 13.84 -11.54 -9.17
CA ASP A 32 13.78 -10.73 -7.95
C ASP A 32 13.82 -9.23 -8.27
N GLN A 33 14.59 -8.78 -9.26
CA GLN A 33 14.57 -7.39 -9.72
C GLN A 33 13.17 -7.00 -10.25
N SER A 34 12.53 -7.83 -11.06
CA SER A 34 11.17 -7.56 -11.57
C SER A 34 10.12 -7.52 -10.44
N GLU A 35 10.21 -8.44 -9.49
CA GLU A 35 9.33 -8.50 -8.31
C GLU A 35 9.58 -7.30 -7.37
N ARG A 36 10.83 -6.86 -7.21
CA ARG A 36 11.20 -5.65 -6.45
C ARG A 36 10.59 -4.40 -7.08
N ILE A 37 10.60 -4.27 -8.40
CA ILE A 37 10.00 -3.12 -9.11
C ILE A 37 8.51 -3.03 -8.80
N GLN A 38 7.80 -4.17 -8.86
CA GLN A 38 6.38 -4.23 -8.53
C GLN A 38 6.13 -3.86 -7.06
N ARG A 39 6.90 -4.43 -6.12
CA ARG A 39 6.79 -4.09 -4.68
C ARG A 39 7.09 -2.63 -4.39
N GLN A 40 8.10 -2.05 -5.03
CA GLN A 40 8.45 -0.64 -4.89
C GLN A 40 7.30 0.26 -5.38
N GLN A 41 6.67 -0.05 -6.51
CA GLN A 41 5.53 0.71 -7.01
C GLN A 41 4.35 0.68 -6.05
N THR A 42 4.00 -0.50 -5.53
CA THR A 42 2.93 -0.62 -4.53
C THR A 42 3.26 0.16 -3.25
N GLN A 43 4.52 0.09 -2.77
CA GLN A 43 4.96 0.84 -1.60
C GLN A 43 4.95 2.36 -1.83
N GLU A 44 5.38 2.84 -2.99
CA GLU A 44 5.38 4.26 -3.34
C GLU A 44 3.95 4.82 -3.43
N GLN A 45 3.03 4.09 -4.08
CA GLN A 45 1.62 4.45 -4.12
C GLN A 45 1.02 4.53 -2.71
N HIS A 46 1.30 3.54 -1.86
CA HIS A 46 0.83 3.52 -0.48
C HIS A 46 1.39 4.70 0.33
N PHE A 47 2.69 4.98 0.21
CA PHE A 47 3.33 6.09 0.91
C PHE A 47 2.79 7.45 0.47
N GLN A 48 2.57 7.65 -0.84
CA GLN A 48 1.97 8.87 -1.38
C GLN A 48 0.55 9.08 -0.87
N GLN A 49 -0.25 8.01 -0.79
CA GLN A 49 -1.60 8.07 -0.21
C GLN A 49 -1.56 8.47 1.27
N LEU A 50 -0.64 7.91 2.07
CA LEU A 50 -0.49 8.26 3.47
C LEU A 50 -0.03 9.71 3.68
N HIS A 51 0.90 10.20 2.85
CA HIS A 51 1.34 11.59 2.87
C HIS A 51 0.21 12.56 2.56
N ARG A 52 -0.56 12.31 1.50
CA ARG A 52 -1.73 13.14 1.14
C ARG A 52 -2.79 13.13 2.22
N ARG A 53 -3.06 11.95 2.82
CA ARG A 53 -4.03 11.83 3.93
C ARG A 53 -3.71 12.76 5.12
N ARG A 54 -2.44 13.09 5.36
CA ARG A 54 -2.06 14.07 6.39
C ARG A 54 -2.41 15.50 6.01
N GLU A 55 -2.31 15.86 4.74
CA GLU A 55 -2.51 17.23 4.27
C GLU A 55 -3.99 17.59 4.10
N THR A 56 -4.86 16.63 3.78
CA THR A 56 -6.21 16.94 3.24
C THR A 56 -7.39 16.82 4.20
N ARG A 57 -7.20 16.56 5.50
CA ARG A 57 -8.33 16.50 6.45
C ARG A 57 -8.68 17.87 7.03
N ARG A 58 -9.36 18.69 6.22
CA ARG A 58 -10.15 19.84 6.70
C ARG A 58 -11.59 19.63 6.29
N ILE A 59 -12.42 19.18 7.23
CA ILE A 59 -13.87 19.14 7.10
C ILE A 59 -14.39 20.22 8.04
N SER A 60 -14.99 21.25 7.48
CA SER A 60 -15.68 22.28 8.25
C SER A 60 -17.12 21.82 8.42
N LEU A 61 -17.48 21.45 9.64
CA LEU A 61 -18.89 21.24 10.00
C LEU A 61 -19.54 22.59 10.27
N PRO A 62 -20.87 22.74 10.09
CA PRO A 62 -21.58 23.91 10.54
C PRO A 62 -21.25 24.17 12.01
N ASP A 63 -20.87 25.40 12.34
CA ASP A 63 -20.82 25.83 13.73
C ASP A 63 -22.24 25.70 14.27
N ASP A 64 -22.41 24.98 15.38
CA ASP A 64 -23.71 24.78 15.98
C ASP A 64 -24.15 26.14 16.52
N GLY A 65 -24.86 26.91 15.68
CA GLY A 65 -25.41 28.24 15.95
C GLY A 65 -26.51 28.23 17.02
N SER A 66 -26.40 27.33 17.98
CA SER A 66 -27.21 27.17 19.16
C SER A 66 -26.38 27.65 20.36
N ARG A 67 -26.04 28.95 20.40
CA ARG A 67 -25.95 29.62 21.70
C ARG A 67 -27.36 29.58 22.29
N ALA A 68 -27.68 28.48 22.95
CA ALA A 68 -28.74 28.48 23.93
C ALA A 68 -28.39 29.61 24.89
N SER A 69 -29.26 30.61 24.97
CA SER A 69 -29.20 31.67 25.94
C SER A 69 -29.02 31.05 27.32
N ASP A 70 -27.84 31.26 27.93
CA ASP A 70 -27.59 31.00 29.34
C ASP A 70 -28.41 32.00 30.16
N GLY A 71 -29.71 31.74 30.26
CA GLY A 71 -30.58 32.23 31.32
C GLY A 71 -30.70 31.12 32.34
N VAL A 72 -29.72 30.99 33.23
CA VAL A 72 -29.80 30.08 34.37
C VAL A 72 -30.81 30.65 35.36
N SER A 73 -32.06 30.18 35.31
CA SER A 73 -32.96 30.27 36.45
C SER A 73 -32.71 29.08 37.38
N THR A 74 -32.27 29.38 38.60
CA THR A 74 -32.09 28.44 39.70
C THR A 74 -33.43 28.08 40.35
N GLU A 75 -34.39 27.59 39.58
CA GLU A 75 -35.60 26.98 40.13
C GLU A 75 -35.59 25.47 39.90
N LYS A 76 -35.69 24.71 40.99
CA LYS A 76 -35.76 23.24 41.01
C LYS A 76 -37.14 22.73 40.56
N THR A 77 -37.68 23.28 39.47
CA THR A 77 -38.93 22.81 38.89
C THR A 77 -38.59 21.68 37.93
N CYS A 78 -38.89 20.45 38.34
CA CYS A 78 -38.72 19.25 37.53
C CYS A 78 -40.08 18.55 37.36
N LEU A 79 -40.26 17.85 36.24
CA LEU A 79 -41.46 17.10 35.91
C LEU A 79 -41.17 15.60 36.05
N PRO A 80 -42.03 14.80 36.71
CA PRO A 80 -41.85 13.36 36.80
C PRO A 80 -42.10 12.72 35.43
N ILE A 81 -41.05 12.19 34.79
CA ILE A 81 -41.13 11.52 33.50
C ILE A 81 -41.10 10.00 33.71
N LYS A 82 -42.18 9.31 33.33
CA LYS A 82 -42.33 7.85 33.40
C LYS A 82 -41.70 7.15 32.21
N SER A 83 -41.87 7.68 31.00
CA SER A 83 -41.34 7.09 29.77
C SER A 83 -40.91 8.16 28.77
N ILE A 84 -39.94 7.82 27.92
CA ILE A 84 -39.47 8.68 26.84
C ILE A 84 -39.76 7.98 25.50
N GLU A 85 -40.51 8.66 24.62
CA GLU A 85 -40.83 8.18 23.28
C GLU A 85 -40.01 8.95 22.24
N LEU A 86 -39.30 8.23 21.37
CA LEU A 86 -38.58 8.79 20.23
C LEU A 86 -39.34 8.55 18.93
N VAL A 87 -39.76 9.62 18.26
CA VAL A 87 -40.50 9.57 17.00
C VAL A 87 -39.62 10.04 15.85
N GLY A 88 -39.62 9.29 14.75
CA GLY A 88 -38.81 9.60 13.54
C GLY A 88 -37.39 9.02 13.56
N ALA A 89 -37.02 8.29 14.60
CA ALA A 89 -35.72 7.64 14.72
C ALA A 89 -35.74 6.25 14.05
N GLN A 90 -35.38 6.16 12.77
CA GLN A 90 -35.43 4.91 11.97
C GLN A 90 -34.05 4.32 11.69
N LEU A 91 -32.98 5.12 11.70
CA LEU A 91 -31.62 4.69 11.35
C LEU A 91 -30.88 3.98 12.48
N ILE A 92 -31.35 4.13 13.71
CA ILE A 92 -30.80 3.51 14.91
C ILE A 92 -31.81 2.51 15.45
N SER A 93 -31.32 1.35 15.90
CA SER A 93 -32.18 0.32 16.48
C SER A 93 -32.86 0.83 17.75
N HIS A 94 -34.10 0.40 17.99
CA HIS A 94 -34.84 0.75 19.21
C HIS A 94 -34.09 0.34 20.49
N THR A 95 -33.33 -0.76 20.45
CA THR A 95 -32.52 -1.23 21.59
C THR A 95 -31.43 -0.24 21.94
N ASP A 96 -30.68 0.27 20.96
CA ASP A 96 -29.58 1.20 21.18
C ASP A 96 -30.11 2.57 21.64
N LEU A 97 -31.25 3.00 21.09
CA LEU A 97 -31.92 4.23 21.49
C LEU A 97 -32.43 4.15 22.93
N HIS A 98 -33.07 3.03 23.30
CA HIS A 98 -33.57 2.81 24.65
C HIS A 98 -32.41 2.73 25.66
N GLU A 99 -31.34 1.98 25.36
CA GLU A 99 -30.14 1.94 26.20
C GLU A 99 -29.58 3.35 26.43
N ALA A 100 -29.51 4.15 25.37
CA ALA A 100 -28.98 5.51 25.44
C ALA A 100 -29.81 6.44 26.33
N ILE A 101 -31.13 6.25 26.47
CA ILE A 101 -32.02 7.16 27.22
C ILE A 101 -32.52 6.59 28.56
N SER A 102 -32.33 5.29 28.81
CA SER A 102 -32.82 4.56 29.99
C SER A 102 -32.45 5.21 31.32
N LEU A 103 -31.31 5.91 31.38
CA LEU A 103 -30.85 6.63 32.57
C LEU A 103 -31.82 7.72 33.04
N TRP A 104 -32.66 8.26 32.16
CA TRP A 104 -33.57 9.37 32.47
C TRP A 104 -35.03 8.95 32.63
N GLU A 105 -35.39 7.72 32.29
CA GLU A 105 -36.74 7.20 32.49
C GLU A 105 -37.03 6.95 33.99
N GLY A 106 -38.27 7.25 34.41
CA GLY A 106 -38.69 7.12 35.81
C GLY A 106 -38.11 8.18 36.75
N ARG A 107 -37.54 9.28 36.23
CA ARG A 107 -36.92 10.36 37.02
C ARG A 107 -37.66 11.68 36.88
N CYS A 108 -37.39 12.59 37.82
CA CYS A 108 -37.83 13.99 37.71
C CYS A 108 -36.83 14.76 36.86
N LEU A 109 -37.24 15.21 35.67
CA LEU A 109 -36.38 15.90 34.71
C LEU A 109 -36.72 17.39 34.66
N GLY A 110 -35.71 18.25 34.80
CA GLY A 110 -35.79 19.66 34.47
C GLY A 110 -35.30 19.92 33.03
N ILE A 111 -35.24 21.19 32.65
CA ILE A 111 -34.80 21.62 31.31
C ILE A 111 -33.37 21.14 31.02
N ALA A 112 -32.48 21.18 32.03
CA ALA A 112 -31.10 20.75 31.89
C ALA A 112 -31.00 19.24 31.58
N GLU A 113 -31.77 18.41 32.28
CA GLU A 113 -31.80 16.97 32.07
C GLU A 113 -32.44 16.61 30.72
N ILE A 114 -33.53 17.27 30.32
CA ILE A 114 -34.14 17.07 29.00
C ILE A 114 -33.13 17.41 27.89
N ASN A 115 -32.37 18.50 28.03
CA ASN A 115 -31.30 18.85 27.10
C ASN A 115 -30.18 17.79 27.07
N GLN A 116 -29.91 17.11 28.19
CA GLN A 116 -28.98 15.97 28.21
C GLN A 116 -29.53 14.76 27.44
N VAL A 117 -30.83 14.45 27.54
CA VAL A 117 -31.48 13.40 26.75
C VAL A 117 -31.34 13.69 25.26
N LEU A 118 -31.68 14.92 24.83
CA LEU A 118 -31.54 15.34 23.43
C LEU A 118 -30.08 15.20 22.95
N LYS A 119 -29.11 15.66 23.75
CA LYS A 119 -27.69 15.51 23.45
C LYS A 119 -27.26 14.05 23.37
N ALA A 120 -27.78 13.17 24.22
CA ALA A 120 -27.46 11.75 24.22
C ALA A 120 -27.94 11.08 22.92
N VAL A 121 -29.17 11.37 22.50
CA VAL A 121 -29.72 10.90 21.22
C VAL A 121 -28.87 11.41 20.06
N THR A 122 -28.63 12.72 19.96
CA THR A 122 -27.79 13.30 18.89
C THR A 122 -26.38 12.70 18.87
N LYS A 123 -25.75 12.51 20.03
CA LYS A 123 -24.42 11.90 20.15
C LYS A 123 -24.39 10.46 19.64
N LEU A 124 -25.45 9.68 19.85
CA LEU A 124 -25.56 8.31 19.33
C LEU A 124 -25.57 8.30 17.80
N TYR A 125 -26.34 9.19 17.18
CA TYR A 125 -26.36 9.37 15.71
C TYR A 125 -24.99 9.80 15.17
N MET A 126 -24.36 10.79 15.81
CA MET A 126 -23.02 11.26 15.43
C MET A 126 -21.97 10.15 15.52
N LYS A 127 -22.03 9.31 16.55
CA LYS A 127 -21.14 8.13 16.71
C LYS A 127 -21.26 7.16 15.54
N ARG A 128 -22.47 7.03 14.97
CA ARG A 128 -22.76 6.21 13.78
C ARG A 128 -22.50 6.94 12.45
N GLY A 129 -22.04 8.19 12.52
CA GLY A 129 -21.66 9.01 11.37
C GLY A 129 -22.80 9.85 10.78
N TYR A 130 -23.99 9.83 11.36
CA TYR A 130 -25.09 10.69 10.92
C TYR A 130 -24.96 12.06 11.58
N ILE A 131 -24.57 13.05 10.78
CA ILE A 131 -24.23 14.39 11.26
C ILE A 131 -25.32 15.43 11.02
N ALA A 132 -26.24 15.17 10.08
CA ALA A 132 -27.39 16.04 9.82
C ALA A 132 -28.64 15.55 10.56
N VAL A 133 -28.51 15.26 11.86
CA VAL A 133 -29.63 14.76 12.68
C VAL A 133 -29.93 15.75 13.78
N ARG A 134 -31.22 16.04 13.98
CA ARG A 134 -31.68 16.92 15.05
C ARG A 134 -32.77 16.25 15.86
N ALA A 135 -32.49 16.00 17.14
CA ALA A 135 -33.50 15.70 18.14
C ALA A 135 -34.01 17.01 18.73
N TYR A 136 -35.32 17.21 18.77
CA TYR A 136 -35.94 18.36 19.40
C TYR A 136 -37.21 17.98 20.14
N LEU A 137 -37.62 18.87 21.05
CA LEU A 137 -38.83 18.72 21.84
C LEU A 137 -39.97 19.50 21.16
N PRO A 138 -40.99 18.84 20.58
CA PRO A 138 -42.17 19.54 20.10
C PRO A 138 -42.99 20.09 21.27
N GLU A 139 -43.87 21.05 20.99
CA GLU A 139 -44.91 21.49 21.93
C GLU A 139 -45.80 20.30 22.32
N GLN A 140 -45.93 20.05 23.62
CA GLN A 140 -46.64 18.90 24.17
C GLN A 140 -47.04 19.14 25.63
N ASP A 141 -48.04 18.39 26.10
CA ASP A 141 -48.42 18.32 27.51
C ASP A 141 -47.65 17.21 28.22
N LEU A 142 -46.91 17.56 29.27
CA LEU A 142 -46.10 16.65 30.08
C LEU A 142 -46.80 16.20 31.38
N SER A 143 -48.06 16.61 31.61
CA SER A 143 -48.82 16.27 32.82
C SER A 143 -48.96 14.76 33.07
N GLY A 144 -49.00 13.97 31.99
CA GLY A 144 -49.05 12.50 32.06
C GLY A 144 -47.72 11.82 32.39
N GLY A 145 -46.61 12.56 32.35
CA GLY A 145 -45.26 12.03 32.54
C GLY A 145 -44.71 11.28 31.31
N HIS A 146 -45.21 11.54 30.11
CA HIS A 146 -44.72 10.95 28.86
C HIS A 146 -43.98 12.01 28.04
N LEU A 147 -42.67 11.83 27.87
CA LEU A 147 -41.83 12.77 27.13
C LEU A 147 -41.67 12.31 25.68
N LYS A 148 -42.23 13.06 24.74
CA LYS A 148 -42.10 12.81 23.30
C LYS A 148 -40.97 13.65 22.71
N ILE A 149 -39.98 13.00 22.11
CA ILE A 149 -38.87 13.64 21.40
C ILE A 149 -38.97 13.30 19.91
N VAL A 150 -38.92 14.31 19.05
CA VAL A 150 -38.94 14.12 17.60
C VAL A 150 -37.51 14.19 17.06
N VAL A 151 -37.14 13.20 16.26
CA VAL A 151 -35.84 13.10 15.60
C VAL A 151 -36.05 13.31 14.10
N VAL A 152 -35.37 14.32 13.56
CA VAL A 152 -35.33 14.58 12.11
C VAL A 152 -34.02 14.01 11.59
N GLU A 153 -34.12 12.94 10.82
CA GLU A 153 -33.00 12.30 10.15
C GLU A 153 -32.78 12.99 8.80
N GLY A 154 -31.77 13.85 8.74
CA GLY A 154 -31.50 14.63 7.54
C GLY A 154 -30.96 13.81 6.37
N VAL A 155 -31.35 14.23 5.17
CA VAL A 155 -31.01 13.58 3.90
C VAL A 155 -30.15 14.50 3.04
N MET A 156 -29.32 13.90 2.20
CA MET A 156 -28.55 14.63 1.21
C MET A 156 -29.47 15.10 0.09
N GLU A 157 -29.67 16.40 -0.03
CA GLU A 157 -30.54 17.01 -1.05
C GLU A 157 -29.81 17.16 -2.38
N ALA A 158 -28.56 17.66 -2.34
CA ALA A 158 -27.78 17.91 -3.55
C ALA A 158 -26.28 17.92 -3.26
N ILE A 159 -25.51 17.74 -4.33
CA ILE A 159 -24.06 17.96 -4.35
C ILE A 159 -23.80 19.14 -5.29
N THR A 160 -22.98 20.11 -4.86
CA THR A 160 -22.59 21.28 -5.64
C THR A 160 -21.07 21.37 -5.77
N PHE A 161 -20.60 22.09 -6.79
CA PHE A 161 -19.20 22.45 -6.96
C PHE A 161 -19.08 23.97 -6.90
N ASP A 162 -18.33 24.49 -5.93
CA ASP A 162 -18.14 25.93 -5.73
C ASP A 162 -19.46 26.72 -5.70
N GLY A 163 -20.49 26.14 -5.05
CA GLY A 163 -21.84 26.73 -4.98
C GLY A 163 -22.68 26.60 -6.26
N HIS A 164 -22.17 25.99 -7.32
CA HIS A 164 -22.86 25.81 -8.59
C HIS A 164 -23.38 24.38 -8.79
N LYS A 165 -24.45 24.26 -9.58
CA LYS A 165 -24.96 22.95 -10.02
C LYS A 165 -23.90 22.24 -10.84
N VAL A 166 -23.79 20.93 -10.62
CA VAL A 166 -22.84 20.05 -11.28
C VAL A 166 -23.08 20.07 -12.78
N GLU A 167 -22.09 20.53 -13.53
CA GLU A 167 -22.12 20.47 -14.98
C GLU A 167 -22.12 19.01 -15.47
N ARG A 168 -22.80 18.74 -16.59
CA ARG A 168 -22.88 17.38 -17.18
C ARG A 168 -21.51 16.72 -17.37
N ARG A 169 -20.46 17.51 -17.65
CA ARG A 169 -19.09 17.00 -17.83
C ARG A 169 -18.42 16.46 -16.56
N LEU A 170 -18.89 16.85 -15.38
CA LEU A 170 -18.38 16.44 -14.06
C LEU A 170 -19.21 15.31 -13.43
N GLN A 171 -20.26 14.83 -14.11
CA GLN A 171 -21.13 13.79 -13.58
C GLN A 171 -20.39 12.49 -13.28
N GLY A 172 -19.41 12.10 -14.12
CA GLY A 172 -18.61 10.90 -13.89
C GLY A 172 -17.77 10.99 -12.60
N GLU A 173 -17.23 12.17 -12.29
CA GLU A 173 -16.46 12.41 -11.07
C GLU A 173 -17.34 12.27 -9.82
N ILE A 174 -18.60 12.71 -9.87
CA ILE A 174 -19.53 12.55 -8.75
C ILE A 174 -19.99 11.11 -8.63
N ILE A 175 -20.40 10.48 -9.72
CA ILE A 175 -20.96 9.11 -9.70
C ILE A 175 -19.93 8.11 -9.15
N THR A 176 -18.65 8.30 -9.48
CA THR A 176 -17.56 7.43 -9.02
C THR A 176 -17.12 7.75 -7.58
N ALA A 177 -17.18 8.99 -7.12
CA ALA A 177 -16.83 9.35 -5.74
C ALA A 177 -17.98 9.12 -4.74
N PHE A 178 -19.20 9.54 -5.09
CA PHE A 178 -20.39 9.58 -4.23
C PHE A 178 -21.57 8.82 -4.85
N PRO A 179 -21.44 7.49 -5.10
CA PRO A 179 -22.54 6.72 -5.65
C PRO A 179 -23.74 6.73 -4.70
N ASP A 180 -24.92 7.01 -5.25
CA ASP A 180 -26.21 7.00 -4.55
C ASP A 180 -26.29 7.85 -3.27
N LEU A 181 -25.50 8.93 -3.16
CA LEU A 181 -25.52 9.78 -1.97
C LEU A 181 -26.79 10.64 -1.88
N ILE A 182 -27.27 11.15 -3.03
CA ILE A 182 -28.46 12.03 -3.10
C ILE A 182 -29.72 11.25 -2.71
N GLY A 183 -30.54 11.84 -1.84
CA GLY A 183 -31.76 11.26 -1.30
C GLY A 183 -31.55 10.24 -0.17
N LYS A 184 -30.30 9.98 0.22
CA LYS A 184 -29.97 9.10 1.35
C LYS A 184 -29.67 9.90 2.63
N PRO A 185 -29.78 9.27 3.82
CA PRO A 185 -29.37 9.88 5.07
C PRO A 185 -27.93 10.40 5.01
N THR A 186 -27.71 11.64 5.45
CA THR A 186 -26.40 12.30 5.38
C THR A 186 -25.41 11.65 6.35
N ASN A 187 -24.54 10.78 5.81
CA ASN A 187 -23.53 10.07 6.59
C ASN A 187 -22.11 10.58 6.29
N LEU A 188 -21.42 11.04 7.32
CA LEU A 188 -20.06 11.58 7.24
C LEU A 188 -19.08 10.56 6.66
N ARG A 189 -19.21 9.26 6.94
CA ARG A 189 -18.27 8.24 6.44
C ARG A 189 -18.36 8.09 4.93
N GLN A 190 -19.56 8.17 4.37
CA GLN A 190 -19.76 8.13 2.92
C GLN A 190 -19.18 9.38 2.24
N ILE A 191 -19.37 10.55 2.86
CA ILE A 191 -18.82 11.80 2.36
C ILE A 191 -17.29 11.78 2.42
N GLU A 192 -16.70 11.38 3.55
CA GLU A 192 -15.25 11.25 3.67
C GLU A 192 -14.71 10.21 2.67
N GLN A 193 -15.45 9.14 2.38
CA GLN A 193 -15.05 8.13 1.40
C GLN A 193 -14.98 8.71 -0.01
N GLY A 194 -16.00 9.46 -0.45
CA GLY A 194 -15.94 10.11 -1.76
C GLY A 194 -14.86 11.19 -1.82
N LEU A 195 -14.66 11.93 -0.73
CA LEU A 195 -13.55 12.89 -0.63
C LEU A 195 -12.18 12.22 -0.76
N ASP A 196 -11.99 11.07 -0.10
CA ASP A 196 -10.76 10.27 -0.22
C ASP A 196 -10.56 9.80 -1.68
N GLN A 197 -11.62 9.45 -2.41
CA GLN A 197 -11.53 9.02 -3.81
C GLN A 197 -11.11 10.16 -4.76
N ILE A 198 -11.56 11.39 -4.52
CA ILE A 198 -11.15 12.57 -5.29
C ILE A 198 -9.69 12.94 -4.95
N ASN A 199 -9.33 12.93 -3.66
CA ASN A 199 -7.99 13.29 -3.18
C ASN A 199 -6.92 12.23 -3.44
N ARG A 200 -7.33 11.04 -3.89
CA ARG A 200 -6.44 10.01 -4.41
C ARG A 200 -5.67 10.50 -5.65
N LEU A 201 -6.29 11.35 -6.46
CA LEU A 201 -5.69 11.93 -7.67
C LEU A 201 -4.60 12.93 -7.33
N PHE A 202 -3.44 12.83 -8.00
CA PHE A 202 -2.31 13.69 -7.67
C PHE A 202 -2.56 15.17 -8.00
N SER A 203 -3.38 15.40 -9.01
CA SER A 203 -3.78 16.68 -9.59
C SER A 203 -4.94 17.36 -8.88
N ARG A 204 -5.48 16.77 -7.80
CA ARG A 204 -6.66 17.28 -7.10
C ARG A 204 -6.35 17.51 -5.63
N GLN A 205 -6.85 18.62 -5.12
CA GLN A 205 -6.95 18.88 -3.69
C GLN A 205 -8.37 19.38 -3.41
N ALA A 206 -9.19 18.48 -2.88
CA ALA A 206 -10.59 18.70 -2.61
C ALA A 206 -10.85 18.92 -1.12
N THR A 207 -11.72 19.89 -0.84
CA THR A 207 -12.31 20.15 0.48
C THR A 207 -13.82 20.16 0.36
N ILE A 208 -14.50 19.95 1.49
CA ILE A 208 -15.96 19.85 1.53
C ILE A 208 -16.54 20.76 2.61
N ASN A 209 -17.70 21.33 2.31
CA ASN A 209 -18.53 22.04 3.25
C ASN A 209 -19.94 21.43 3.22
N LEU A 210 -20.52 21.18 4.38
CA LEU A 210 -21.90 20.70 4.47
C LEU A 210 -22.80 21.87 4.89
N GLY A 211 -23.72 22.28 4.02
CA GLY A 211 -24.69 23.34 4.26
C GLY A 211 -26.11 22.81 4.43
N ALA A 212 -27.01 23.67 4.90
CA ALA A 212 -28.44 23.38 4.94
C ALA A 212 -29.05 23.41 3.53
N GLY A 213 -29.97 22.50 3.25
CA GLY A 213 -30.72 22.43 2.00
C GLY A 213 -31.96 23.33 1.98
N GLY A 214 -32.66 23.34 0.84
CA GLY A 214 -33.92 24.10 0.70
C GLY A 214 -35.09 23.43 1.39
N ASN A 215 -35.06 22.10 1.56
CA ASN A 215 -36.10 21.34 2.25
C ASN A 215 -35.79 21.17 3.74
N SER A 216 -36.82 21.01 4.56
CA SER A 216 -36.66 20.63 5.97
C SER A 216 -35.93 19.29 6.07
N GLY A 217 -34.83 19.24 6.82
CA GLY A 217 -33.96 18.06 6.91
C GLY A 217 -33.06 17.83 5.69
N GLY A 218 -33.08 18.70 4.68
CA GLY A 218 -32.17 18.64 3.54
C GLY A 218 -30.77 19.16 3.88
N SER A 219 -29.74 18.54 3.32
CA SER A 219 -28.34 18.99 3.38
C SER A 219 -27.75 19.12 1.99
N ILE A 220 -26.93 20.14 1.75
CA ILE A 220 -26.21 20.31 0.48
C ILE A 220 -24.72 20.10 0.76
N LEU A 221 -24.09 19.17 0.03
CA LEU A 221 -22.65 18.95 0.07
C LEU A 221 -21.99 19.82 -1.01
N ASP A 222 -21.30 20.86 -0.58
CA ASP A 222 -20.52 21.70 -1.47
C ASP A 222 -19.06 21.25 -1.50
N ILE A 223 -18.55 21.02 -2.71
CA ILE A 223 -17.20 20.51 -2.94
C ILE A 223 -16.38 21.59 -3.62
N HIS A 224 -15.25 21.92 -3.03
CA HIS A 224 -14.24 22.78 -3.63
C HIS A 224 -13.06 21.92 -4.08
N ILE A 225 -12.66 22.00 -5.35
CA ILE A 225 -11.51 21.26 -5.89
C ILE A 225 -10.50 22.25 -6.48
N GLU A 226 -9.34 22.36 -5.83
CA GLU A 226 -8.16 22.96 -6.44
C GLU A 226 -7.55 21.96 -7.44
N LYS A 227 -7.54 22.33 -8.73
CA LYS A 227 -7.00 21.51 -9.81
C LYS A 227 -5.58 21.93 -10.16
N GLN A 228 -4.68 20.96 -10.17
CA GLN A 228 -3.31 21.06 -10.68
C GLN A 228 -3.22 20.39 -12.06
N LYS A 229 -2.02 20.32 -12.63
CA LYS A 229 -1.81 19.63 -13.91
C LYS A 229 -2.24 18.15 -13.79
N PRO A 230 -3.04 17.63 -14.73
CA PRO A 230 -3.54 16.24 -14.69
C PRO A 230 -2.50 15.21 -15.12
N TRP A 231 -1.24 15.62 -15.27
CA TRP A 231 -0.14 14.76 -15.66
C TRP A 231 1.09 15.05 -14.79
N LEU A 232 1.87 14.00 -14.53
CA LEU A 232 3.13 14.08 -13.79
C LEU A 232 4.19 13.25 -14.53
N ILE A 233 5.32 13.88 -14.84
CA ILE A 233 6.46 13.22 -15.46
C ILE A 233 7.58 13.13 -14.43
N THR A 234 8.10 11.92 -14.23
CA THR A 234 9.26 11.69 -13.36
C THR A 234 10.38 10.99 -14.10
N LEU A 235 11.60 11.46 -13.90
CA LEU A 235 12.81 10.81 -14.40
C LEU A 235 13.69 10.46 -13.21
N SER A 236 13.91 9.18 -12.97
CA SER A 236 14.73 8.69 -11.87
C SER A 236 15.90 7.87 -12.34
N SER A 237 17.00 7.88 -11.59
CA SER A 237 18.12 6.97 -11.77
C SER A 237 18.67 6.52 -10.44
N ASP A 238 19.12 5.28 -10.39
CA ASP A 238 19.69 4.67 -9.20
C ASP A 238 20.78 3.66 -9.56
N ASN A 239 21.45 3.12 -8.55
CA ASN A 239 22.44 2.04 -8.68
C ASN A 239 22.00 0.75 -7.95
N LEU A 240 20.69 0.50 -7.88
CA LEU A 240 20.09 -0.60 -7.12
C LEU A 240 19.95 -1.91 -7.92
N GLY A 241 20.30 -1.90 -9.21
CA GLY A 241 20.27 -3.09 -10.06
C GLY A 241 21.35 -4.11 -9.71
N ALA A 242 21.20 -5.34 -10.20
CA ALA A 242 22.18 -6.42 -9.97
C ALA A 242 23.37 -6.32 -10.93
N LYS A 243 24.50 -6.94 -10.57
CA LYS A 243 25.70 -6.95 -11.42
C LYS A 243 25.42 -7.57 -12.80
N ALA A 244 24.67 -8.67 -12.82
CA ALA A 244 24.38 -9.42 -14.04
C ALA A 244 23.43 -8.66 -14.98
N THR A 245 22.44 -7.95 -14.42
CA THR A 245 21.37 -7.27 -15.16
C THR A 245 21.58 -5.77 -15.30
N GLY A 246 22.71 -5.25 -14.82
CA GLY A 246 23.09 -3.84 -14.89
C GLY A 246 22.81 -3.11 -13.57
N ILE A 247 23.86 -2.56 -12.98
CA ILE A 247 23.81 -1.89 -11.67
C ILE A 247 23.02 -0.58 -11.75
N TYR A 248 23.32 0.24 -12.74
CA TYR A 248 22.69 1.54 -12.92
C TYR A 248 21.36 1.37 -13.64
N GLN A 249 20.30 1.91 -13.08
CA GLN A 249 18.95 1.86 -13.65
C GLN A 249 18.45 3.28 -13.85
N THR A 250 17.73 3.53 -14.94
CA THR A 250 17.01 4.79 -15.14
C THR A 250 15.58 4.48 -15.52
N ARG A 251 14.64 5.16 -14.87
CA ARG A 251 13.21 5.02 -15.09
C ARG A 251 12.57 6.34 -15.46
N LEU A 252 11.87 6.37 -16.58
CA LEU A 252 10.94 7.43 -16.95
C LEU A 252 9.52 6.97 -16.60
N SER A 253 8.78 7.75 -15.81
CA SER A 253 7.38 7.47 -15.48
C SER A 253 6.48 8.62 -15.87
N LEU A 254 5.35 8.29 -16.49
CA LEU A 254 4.28 9.18 -16.91
C LEU A 254 3.02 8.78 -16.16
N SER A 255 2.46 9.70 -15.38
CA SER A 255 1.19 9.47 -14.68
C SER A 255 0.14 10.47 -15.14
N PHE A 256 -1.09 10.00 -15.30
CA PHE A 256 -2.23 10.81 -15.73
C PHE A 256 -3.41 10.56 -14.80
N ASP A 257 -4.08 11.65 -14.44
CA ASP A 257 -5.28 11.65 -13.63
C ASP A 257 -6.49 11.96 -14.51
N ASP A 258 -7.59 11.25 -14.24
CA ASP A 258 -8.94 11.54 -14.71
C ASP A 258 -9.10 11.56 -16.25
N LEU A 259 -8.45 10.64 -16.95
CA LEU A 259 -8.56 10.55 -18.42
C LEU A 259 -9.98 10.15 -18.85
N LEU A 260 -10.66 9.32 -18.06
CA LEU A 260 -12.03 8.87 -18.31
C LEU A 260 -13.10 9.77 -17.65
N ARG A 261 -12.69 10.84 -16.95
CA ARG A 261 -13.57 11.73 -16.15
C ARG A 261 -14.33 10.98 -15.05
N GLY A 262 -13.70 9.94 -14.50
CA GLY A 262 -14.27 9.05 -13.50
C GLY A 262 -13.38 8.88 -12.28
N ASN A 263 -12.56 9.89 -11.94
CA ASN A 263 -11.56 9.81 -10.86
C ASN A 263 -10.55 8.66 -11.06
N ASP A 264 -10.27 8.31 -12.32
CA ASP A 264 -9.32 7.26 -12.69
C ASP A 264 -7.86 7.73 -12.61
N GLN A 265 -6.94 6.80 -12.35
CA GLN A 265 -5.50 7.07 -12.36
C GLN A 265 -4.78 6.07 -13.26
N TRP A 266 -3.86 6.60 -14.06
CA TRP A 266 -3.02 5.85 -14.98
C TRP A 266 -1.55 6.13 -14.66
N SER A 267 -0.73 5.10 -14.66
CA SER A 267 0.72 5.25 -14.57
C SER A 267 1.39 4.30 -15.54
N PHE A 268 2.37 4.82 -16.28
CA PHE A 268 3.21 4.07 -17.20
C PHE A 268 4.65 4.38 -16.90
N SER A 269 5.51 3.36 -16.81
CA SER A 269 6.93 3.57 -16.63
C SER A 269 7.77 2.66 -17.50
N TYR A 270 8.83 3.21 -18.07
CA TYR A 270 9.87 2.45 -18.73
C TYR A 270 11.16 2.59 -17.94
N GLN A 271 11.73 1.46 -17.53
CA GLN A 271 13.00 1.37 -16.84
C GLN A 271 13.99 0.54 -17.65
N ARG A 272 15.23 0.98 -17.71
CA ARG A 272 16.32 0.20 -18.33
C ARG A 272 17.63 0.34 -17.56
N SER A 273 18.49 -0.66 -17.72
CA SER A 273 19.87 -0.60 -17.26
C SER A 273 20.70 0.38 -18.10
N MET A 274 21.63 1.08 -17.46
CA MET A 274 22.60 1.98 -18.06
C MET A 274 24.01 1.39 -18.04
N ASP A 275 24.81 1.76 -19.04
CA ASP A 275 26.22 1.37 -19.16
C ASP A 275 27.08 2.44 -18.50
N GLY A 276 28.09 2.06 -17.71
CA GLY A 276 29.08 3.01 -17.15
C GLY A 276 28.62 3.91 -15.98
N GLY A 277 27.35 4.32 -15.91
CA GLY A 277 26.87 5.20 -14.81
C GLY A 277 25.41 5.63 -14.88
N PRO A 278 24.91 6.37 -13.86
CA PRO A 278 23.58 6.97 -13.86
C PRO A 278 23.39 7.90 -15.08
N TYR A 279 22.23 7.83 -15.73
CA TYR A 279 21.91 8.63 -16.92
C TYR A 279 22.89 8.50 -18.12
N HIS A 280 23.79 7.51 -18.12
CA HIS A 280 24.73 7.31 -19.22
C HIS A 280 24.13 6.39 -20.29
N PHE A 281 23.50 7.01 -21.29
CA PHE A 281 22.90 6.30 -22.42
C PHE A 281 23.97 5.94 -23.45
N SER A 282 24.14 4.65 -23.73
CA SER A 282 25.04 4.16 -24.78
C SER A 282 24.26 3.44 -25.89
N GLY A 283 24.89 3.29 -27.07
CA GLY A 283 24.34 2.50 -28.17
C GLY A 283 24.37 0.98 -27.92
N LYS A 284 24.93 0.51 -26.80
CA LYS A 284 24.90 -0.90 -26.44
C LYS A 284 23.48 -1.29 -26.01
N ARG A 285 23.14 -2.56 -26.26
CA ARG A 285 21.90 -3.15 -25.77
C ARG A 285 21.89 -3.13 -24.24
N PRO A 286 20.81 -2.67 -23.58
CA PRO A 286 20.69 -2.76 -22.13
C PRO A 286 20.65 -4.21 -21.65
N ASN A 287 21.22 -4.47 -20.48
CA ASN A 287 21.19 -5.76 -19.81
C ASN A 287 19.79 -6.08 -19.25
N SER A 288 19.00 -5.07 -18.87
CA SER A 288 17.61 -5.25 -18.44
C SER A 288 16.71 -4.12 -18.91
N ASP A 289 15.49 -4.48 -19.31
CA ASP A 289 14.40 -3.54 -19.57
C ASP A 289 13.16 -3.97 -18.79
N THR A 290 12.37 -2.99 -18.34
CA THR A 290 11.10 -3.22 -17.66
C THR A 290 10.11 -2.14 -18.07
N ILE A 291 8.90 -2.56 -18.45
CA ILE A 291 7.76 -1.70 -18.70
C ILE A 291 6.70 -2.03 -17.64
N THR A 292 6.20 -1.01 -16.97
CA THR A 292 5.04 -1.13 -16.09
C THR A 292 3.90 -0.26 -16.60
N GLY A 293 2.67 -0.78 -16.52
CA GLY A 293 1.44 0.00 -16.57
C GLY A 293 0.56 -0.31 -15.37
N SER A 294 -0.13 0.69 -14.85
CA SER A 294 -1.17 0.53 -13.82
C SER A 294 -2.36 1.43 -14.12
N PHE A 295 -3.56 0.90 -13.94
CA PHE A 295 -4.83 1.62 -14.06
C PHE A 295 -5.69 1.36 -12.83
N SER A 296 -6.42 2.38 -12.36
CA SER A 296 -7.39 2.23 -11.27
C SER A 296 -8.54 3.23 -11.35
N ILE A 297 -9.75 2.77 -11.05
CA ILE A 297 -10.98 3.56 -11.04
C ILE A 297 -11.82 3.27 -9.78
N PRO A 298 -12.32 4.30 -9.07
CA PRO A 298 -13.13 4.12 -7.87
C PRO A 298 -14.63 4.09 -8.17
N TYR A 299 -15.40 3.50 -7.26
CA TYR A 299 -16.85 3.60 -7.18
C TYR A 299 -17.30 3.56 -5.71
N GLY A 300 -17.30 4.72 -5.06
CA GLY A 300 -17.56 4.90 -3.63
C GLY A 300 -16.58 4.10 -2.76
N TYR A 301 -17.09 3.05 -2.09
CA TYR A 301 -16.31 2.16 -1.24
C TYR A 301 -15.48 1.13 -2.02
N TRP A 302 -15.72 0.99 -3.33
CA TRP A 302 -14.99 0.08 -4.20
C TRP A 302 -13.91 0.80 -4.99
N THR A 303 -12.85 0.08 -5.34
CA THR A 303 -11.85 0.50 -6.32
C THR A 303 -11.38 -0.71 -7.09
N ALA A 304 -11.37 -0.62 -8.41
CA ALA A 304 -10.91 -1.69 -9.29
C ALA A 304 -9.69 -1.20 -10.09
N GLY A 305 -8.82 -2.12 -10.46
CA GLY A 305 -7.64 -1.78 -11.24
C GLY A 305 -7.00 -2.96 -11.93
N LEU A 306 -5.96 -2.64 -12.72
CA LEU A 306 -5.15 -3.59 -13.46
C LEU A 306 -3.70 -3.11 -13.43
N ASP A 307 -2.82 -3.98 -12.93
CA ASP A 307 -1.37 -3.78 -12.96
C ASP A 307 -0.75 -4.72 -14.00
N GLY A 308 0.20 -4.21 -14.78
CA GLY A 308 0.91 -4.96 -15.81
C GLY A 308 2.41 -4.68 -15.75
N VAL A 309 3.22 -5.73 -15.70
CA VAL A 309 4.69 -5.63 -15.71
C VAL A 309 5.24 -6.56 -16.77
N TRP A 310 5.97 -6.01 -17.72
CA TRP A 310 6.77 -6.78 -18.68
C TRP A 310 8.24 -6.50 -18.42
N SER A 311 9.08 -7.54 -18.42
CA SER A 311 10.53 -7.34 -18.32
C SER A 311 11.31 -8.32 -19.18
N GLN A 312 12.52 -7.92 -19.54
CA GLN A 312 13.49 -8.78 -20.19
C GLN A 312 14.88 -8.55 -19.62
N TYR A 313 15.70 -9.59 -19.62
CA TYR A 313 17.10 -9.49 -19.24
C TYR A 313 18.01 -10.28 -20.18
N HIS A 314 19.25 -9.83 -20.24
CA HIS A 314 20.36 -10.46 -20.95
C HIS A 314 21.60 -10.33 -20.08
N SER A 315 22.29 -11.45 -19.86
CA SER A 315 23.52 -11.49 -19.06
C SER A 315 24.50 -12.48 -19.66
N THR A 316 25.78 -12.16 -19.53
CA THR A 316 26.88 -13.01 -19.99
C THR A 316 27.72 -13.44 -18.80
N ILE A 317 27.83 -14.74 -18.60
CA ILE A 317 28.67 -15.36 -17.56
C ILE A 317 29.97 -15.79 -18.22
N LYS A 318 31.11 -15.51 -17.59
CA LYS A 318 32.40 -16.06 -18.04
C LYS A 318 32.44 -17.56 -17.72
N GLY A 319 32.29 -18.40 -18.74
CA GLY A 319 32.53 -19.83 -18.61
C GLY A 319 34.01 -20.16 -18.74
N ILE A 320 34.36 -21.42 -18.44
CA ILE A 320 35.74 -21.90 -18.49
C ILE A 320 36.31 -21.84 -19.93
N PHE A 321 35.46 -22.11 -20.93
CA PHE A 321 35.87 -22.21 -22.34
C PHE A 321 35.25 -21.12 -23.22
N SER A 322 34.03 -20.69 -22.88
CA SER A 322 33.32 -19.65 -23.62
C SER A 322 32.38 -18.91 -22.69
N ASP A 323 32.00 -17.71 -23.11
CA ASP A 323 30.95 -16.94 -22.47
C ASP A 323 29.62 -17.70 -22.56
N ILE A 324 28.91 -17.81 -21.43
CA ILE A 324 27.58 -18.41 -21.34
C ILE A 324 26.56 -17.27 -21.33
N MET A 325 25.80 -17.16 -22.41
CA MET A 325 24.74 -16.17 -22.54
C MET A 325 23.47 -16.68 -21.87
N THR A 326 22.85 -15.85 -21.05
CA THR A 326 21.56 -16.10 -20.41
C THR A 326 20.62 -14.97 -20.79
N ALA A 327 19.36 -15.32 -21.01
CA ALA A 327 18.32 -14.34 -21.30
C ALA A 327 16.99 -14.81 -20.74
N GLY A 328 16.09 -13.87 -20.48
CA GLY A 328 14.73 -14.22 -20.12
C GLY A 328 13.76 -13.08 -20.37
N LYS A 329 12.49 -13.46 -20.45
CA LYS A 329 11.35 -12.56 -20.66
C LYS A 329 10.27 -12.94 -19.65
N SER A 330 9.61 -11.94 -19.08
CA SER A 330 8.46 -12.15 -18.22
C SER A 330 7.37 -11.13 -18.47
N LEU A 331 6.12 -11.56 -18.21
CA LEU A 331 4.93 -10.73 -18.23
C LEU A 331 4.08 -11.11 -17.01
N SER A 332 3.60 -10.13 -16.27
CA SER A 332 2.67 -10.27 -15.17
C SER A 332 1.49 -9.34 -15.39
N LEU A 333 0.27 -9.86 -15.31
CA LEU A 333 -0.97 -9.11 -15.37
C LEU A 333 -1.77 -9.40 -14.11
N THR A 334 -2.17 -8.35 -13.39
CA THR A 334 -2.84 -8.46 -12.08
C THR A 334 -4.07 -7.55 -12.04
N PRO A 335 -5.23 -8.00 -12.53
CA PRO A 335 -6.50 -7.39 -12.17
C PRO A 335 -6.77 -7.52 -10.67
N TRP A 336 -7.35 -6.47 -10.08
CA TRP A 336 -7.69 -6.44 -8.67
C TRP A 336 -8.95 -5.61 -8.39
N ILE A 337 -9.60 -5.93 -7.28
CA ILE A 337 -10.74 -5.20 -6.74
C ILE A 337 -10.58 -5.05 -5.23
N SER A 338 -10.82 -3.85 -4.72
CA SER A 338 -10.69 -3.50 -3.31
C SER A 338 -11.96 -2.86 -2.78
N ARG A 339 -12.34 -3.19 -1.54
CA ARG A 339 -13.49 -2.60 -0.84
C ARG A 339 -13.11 -2.17 0.57
N VAL A 340 -13.42 -0.93 0.89
CA VAL A 340 -13.38 -0.44 2.28
C VAL A 340 -14.55 -1.06 3.05
N ILE A 341 -14.25 -1.83 4.10
CA ILE A 341 -15.26 -2.55 4.89
C ILE A 341 -15.59 -1.86 6.20
N ASP A 342 -14.64 -1.09 6.74
CA ASP A 342 -14.82 -0.34 7.99
C ASP A 342 -13.97 0.93 7.96
N ARG A 343 -14.50 2.02 8.54
CA ARG A 343 -13.78 3.30 8.66
C ARG A 343 -14.31 4.15 9.81
N ASP A 344 -13.39 4.84 10.47
CA ASP A 344 -13.68 5.83 11.50
C ASP A 344 -12.85 7.12 11.28
N GLN A 345 -12.83 8.01 12.28
CA GLN A 345 -12.09 9.27 12.20
C GLN A 345 -10.57 9.09 12.20
N GLU A 346 -10.04 7.95 12.61
CA GLU A 346 -8.60 7.70 12.78
C GLU A 346 -8.10 6.51 11.94
N GLY A 347 -8.99 5.59 11.55
CA GLY A 347 -8.69 4.30 10.98
C GLY A 347 -9.53 3.94 9.75
N LYS A 348 -9.00 3.00 8.96
CA LYS A 348 -9.63 2.44 7.76
C LYS A 348 -9.21 0.99 7.59
N THR A 349 -10.17 0.13 7.27
CA THR A 349 -9.95 -1.29 7.00
C THR A 349 -10.54 -1.64 5.63
N TRP A 350 -9.79 -2.33 4.80
CA TRP A 350 -10.24 -2.74 3.47
C TRP A 350 -9.77 -4.15 3.11
N LEU A 351 -10.53 -4.77 2.20
CA LEU A 351 -10.24 -6.08 1.64
C LEU A 351 -9.90 -5.94 0.17
N THR A 352 -8.88 -6.64 -0.31
CA THR A 352 -8.50 -6.66 -1.71
C THR A 352 -8.44 -8.09 -2.24
N GLY A 353 -9.07 -8.34 -3.39
CA GLY A 353 -8.92 -9.57 -4.16
C GLY A 353 -8.10 -9.31 -5.41
N ARG A 354 -7.08 -10.14 -5.66
CA ARG A 354 -6.22 -10.05 -6.84
C ARG A 354 -6.16 -11.40 -7.57
N LEU A 355 -6.03 -11.36 -8.89
CA LEU A 355 -5.68 -12.52 -9.69
C LEU A 355 -4.46 -12.18 -10.54
N THR A 356 -3.30 -12.72 -10.18
CA THR A 356 -2.06 -12.52 -10.93
C THR A 356 -1.86 -13.66 -11.92
N TRP A 357 -1.86 -13.36 -13.21
CA TRP A 357 -1.39 -14.26 -14.25
C TRP A 357 0.01 -13.84 -14.67
N LYS A 358 0.98 -14.76 -14.58
CA LYS A 358 2.36 -14.50 -14.97
C LYS A 358 2.90 -15.55 -15.91
N TYR A 359 3.77 -15.11 -16.79
CA TYR A 359 4.47 -15.89 -17.78
C TYR A 359 5.96 -15.56 -17.71
N SER A 360 6.80 -16.58 -17.77
CA SER A 360 8.25 -16.43 -17.82
C SER A 360 8.86 -17.45 -18.78
N ASP A 361 9.73 -16.99 -19.66
CA ASP A 361 10.58 -17.83 -20.51
C ASP A 361 12.05 -17.48 -20.26
N ASN A 362 12.88 -18.51 -20.10
CA ASN A 362 14.30 -18.39 -19.81
C ASN A 362 15.11 -19.21 -20.81
N PHE A 363 16.26 -18.65 -21.19
CA PHE A 363 17.13 -19.17 -22.23
C PHE A 363 18.57 -19.22 -21.75
N ILE A 364 19.28 -20.29 -22.10
CA ILE A 364 20.73 -20.44 -21.92
C ILE A 364 21.32 -20.76 -23.28
N MET A 365 22.31 -19.99 -23.71
CA MET A 365 22.94 -20.11 -25.04
C MET A 365 21.92 -20.11 -26.20
N GLY A 366 20.82 -19.36 -26.04
CA GLY A 366 19.73 -19.29 -27.02
C GLY A 366 18.73 -20.44 -26.96
N SER A 367 19.00 -21.51 -26.19
CA SER A 367 18.08 -22.63 -26.00
C SER A 367 17.12 -22.37 -24.82
N ARG A 368 15.83 -22.61 -25.02
CA ARG A 368 14.81 -22.48 -23.97
C ARG A 368 15.00 -23.53 -22.89
N VAL A 369 14.84 -23.13 -21.63
CA VAL A 369 14.95 -24.00 -20.46
C VAL A 369 13.57 -24.24 -19.87
N ASP A 370 12.93 -25.35 -20.27
CA ASP A 370 11.52 -25.65 -19.97
C ASP A 370 11.22 -25.70 -18.46
N VAL A 371 12.09 -26.32 -17.66
CA VAL A 371 11.93 -26.41 -16.19
C VAL A 371 11.87 -25.06 -15.47
N SER A 372 12.32 -23.99 -16.14
CA SER A 372 12.30 -22.62 -15.63
C SER A 372 11.37 -21.69 -16.42
N SER A 373 10.73 -22.20 -17.47
CA SER A 373 9.92 -21.42 -18.39
C SER A 373 8.46 -21.85 -18.27
N ARG A 374 7.66 -21.07 -17.54
CA ARG A 374 6.33 -21.49 -17.06
C ARG A 374 5.34 -20.34 -17.00
N LYS A 375 4.07 -20.72 -16.87
CA LYS A 375 2.96 -19.82 -16.55
C LYS A 375 2.45 -20.12 -15.13
N LEU A 376 2.11 -19.10 -14.35
CA LEU A 376 1.47 -19.26 -13.04
C LEU A 376 0.23 -18.38 -12.96
N ALA A 377 -0.81 -18.87 -12.30
CA ALA A 377 -1.98 -18.09 -11.91
C ALA A 377 -2.09 -18.12 -10.39
N ILE A 378 -2.21 -16.96 -9.75
CA ILE A 378 -2.21 -16.82 -8.29
C ILE A 378 -3.39 -15.94 -7.89
N ALA A 379 -4.30 -16.48 -7.09
CA ALA A 379 -5.30 -15.68 -6.40
C ALA A 379 -4.74 -15.17 -5.07
N VAL A 380 -4.93 -13.89 -4.78
CA VAL A 380 -4.51 -13.26 -3.52
C VAL A 380 -5.69 -12.58 -2.85
N PHE A 381 -5.91 -12.88 -1.58
CA PHE A 381 -6.87 -12.20 -0.72
C PHE A 381 -6.13 -11.44 0.36
N GLU A 382 -6.34 -10.13 0.42
CA GLU A 382 -5.60 -9.21 1.27
C GLU A 382 -6.56 -8.52 2.24
N LEU A 383 -6.14 -8.42 3.50
CA LEU A 383 -6.76 -7.60 4.54
C LEU A 383 -5.77 -6.54 4.97
N ASP A 384 -6.15 -5.29 4.81
CA ASP A 384 -5.35 -4.13 5.14
C ASP A 384 -6.05 -3.26 6.18
N HIS A 385 -5.28 -2.70 7.10
CA HIS A 385 -5.74 -1.74 8.10
C HIS A 385 -4.73 -0.60 8.25
N SER A 386 -5.19 0.65 8.29
CA SER A 386 -4.35 1.81 8.59
C SER A 386 -5.02 2.72 9.59
N ARG A 387 -4.29 3.14 10.63
CA ARG A 387 -4.81 3.92 11.75
C ARG A 387 -3.77 4.91 12.30
N LYS A 388 -4.23 6.09 12.69
CA LYS A 388 -3.46 7.00 13.54
C LYS A 388 -3.32 6.44 14.95
N TRP A 389 -2.09 6.35 15.47
CA TRP A 389 -1.84 5.83 16.82
C TRP A 389 -0.63 6.51 17.46
N GLN A 390 -0.83 7.10 18.65
CA GLN A 390 0.19 7.83 19.43
C GLN A 390 0.99 8.89 18.64
N GLY A 391 0.31 9.65 17.78
CA GLY A 391 0.93 10.67 16.92
C GLY A 391 1.67 10.12 15.70
N GLY A 392 1.65 8.80 15.50
CA GLY A 392 2.13 8.11 14.28
C GLY A 392 0.99 7.53 13.45
N GLU A 393 1.35 6.87 12.35
CA GLU A 393 0.47 6.05 11.53
C GLU A 393 0.93 4.59 11.62
N LEU A 394 0.01 3.71 11.99
CA LEU A 394 0.19 2.26 12.02
C LEU A 394 -0.55 1.66 10.83
N SER A 395 0.12 0.81 10.06
CA SER A 395 -0.47 0.07 8.95
C SER A 395 -0.15 -1.42 9.08
N ALA A 396 -1.15 -2.26 8.86
CA ALA A 396 -1.05 -3.71 8.92
C ALA A 396 -1.63 -4.32 7.64
N HIS A 397 -0.98 -5.36 7.13
CA HIS A 397 -1.36 -6.09 5.94
C HIS A 397 -1.23 -7.59 6.17
N ILE A 398 -2.21 -8.36 5.74
CA ILE A 398 -2.19 -9.82 5.71
C ILE A 398 -2.67 -10.26 4.33
N GLY A 399 -1.89 -11.10 3.65
CA GLY A 399 -2.20 -11.62 2.33
C GLY A 399 -2.18 -13.15 2.30
N PHE A 400 -3.26 -13.77 1.85
CA PHE A 400 -3.34 -15.20 1.56
C PHE A 400 -3.26 -15.44 0.06
N HIS A 401 -2.25 -16.20 -0.36
CA HIS A 401 -1.93 -16.49 -1.75
C HIS A 401 -2.22 -17.96 -2.03
N LYS A 402 -2.95 -18.22 -3.12
CA LYS A 402 -3.23 -19.57 -3.60
C LYS A 402 -2.90 -19.66 -5.09
N GLY A 403 -1.98 -20.55 -5.42
CA GLY A 403 -1.70 -20.93 -6.79
C GLY A 403 -2.85 -21.75 -7.40
N LEU A 404 -3.15 -21.48 -8.68
CA LEU A 404 -4.27 -22.06 -9.42
C LEU A 404 -3.77 -22.66 -10.74
N ALA A 405 -4.41 -23.75 -11.17
CA ALA A 405 -4.19 -24.40 -12.48
C ALA A 405 -5.25 -23.90 -13.49
N ILE A 406 -5.29 -22.59 -13.75
CA ILE A 406 -6.23 -21.97 -14.69
C ILE A 406 -5.48 -21.19 -15.77
N LEU A 407 -6.12 -20.88 -16.89
CA LEU A 407 -5.56 -20.04 -17.96
C LEU A 407 -4.21 -20.58 -18.51
N GLY A 408 -4.07 -21.90 -18.55
CA GLY A 408 -2.84 -22.58 -18.99
C GLY A 408 -1.65 -22.38 -18.03
N ALA A 409 -1.91 -22.05 -16.77
CA ALA A 409 -0.90 -22.08 -15.72
C ALA A 409 -0.43 -23.51 -15.46
N TYR A 410 0.79 -23.62 -14.93
CA TYR A 410 1.43 -24.86 -14.52
C TYR A 410 0.49 -25.73 -13.67
N ASP A 411 0.34 -27.01 -13.99
CA ASP A 411 -0.45 -27.96 -13.21
C ASP A 411 0.47 -29.00 -12.57
N ASP A 412 0.50 -29.01 -11.24
CA ASP A 412 1.31 -29.94 -10.44
C ASP A 412 0.94 -31.41 -10.74
N LYS A 413 -0.33 -31.70 -11.06
CA LYS A 413 -0.80 -33.07 -11.35
C LYS A 413 -0.28 -33.60 -12.68
N GLU A 414 -0.22 -32.76 -13.71
CA GLU A 414 0.33 -33.14 -15.02
C GLU A 414 1.81 -33.54 -14.90
N GLN A 415 2.56 -32.85 -14.05
CA GLN A 415 3.94 -33.18 -13.78
C GLN A 415 4.11 -34.48 -12.97
N GLU A 416 3.26 -34.69 -11.97
CA GLU A 416 3.26 -35.93 -11.17
C GLU A 416 2.97 -37.15 -12.05
N THR A 417 1.97 -37.08 -12.94
CA THR A 417 1.64 -38.17 -13.88
C THR A 417 2.73 -38.43 -14.91
N SER A 418 3.43 -37.39 -15.36
CA SER A 418 4.53 -37.51 -16.33
C SER A 418 5.82 -38.09 -15.73
N THR A 419 5.96 -38.04 -14.40
CA THR A 419 7.17 -38.48 -13.70
C THR A 419 6.94 -39.84 -13.04
N LYS A 420 7.47 -40.93 -13.62
CA LYS A 420 7.34 -42.31 -13.09
C LYS A 420 7.99 -42.56 -11.70
N ASN A 421 8.46 -41.52 -11.02
CA ASN A 421 9.16 -41.61 -9.73
C ASN A 421 8.54 -40.65 -8.72
N GLU A 422 7.68 -41.16 -7.84
CA GLU A 422 6.99 -40.40 -6.78
C GLU A 422 7.97 -39.70 -5.81
N ASN A 423 9.19 -40.24 -5.62
CA ASN A 423 10.20 -39.59 -4.78
C ASN A 423 10.83 -38.36 -5.43
N ALA A 424 10.80 -38.25 -6.77
CA ALA A 424 11.37 -37.11 -7.49
C ALA A 424 10.47 -35.86 -7.42
N THR A 425 9.16 -36.03 -7.21
CA THR A 425 8.18 -34.94 -7.18
C THR A 425 7.81 -34.47 -5.76
N LYS A 426 8.07 -35.29 -4.73
CA LYS A 426 7.67 -35.02 -3.34
C LYS A 426 8.06 -33.64 -2.79
N ASN A 427 9.22 -33.13 -3.18
CA ASN A 427 9.70 -31.80 -2.78
C ASN A 427 9.87 -30.83 -3.97
N ALA A 428 9.35 -31.17 -5.14
CA ALA A 428 9.40 -30.27 -6.28
C ALA A 428 8.64 -28.97 -5.97
N PRO A 429 9.10 -27.81 -6.48
CA PRO A 429 8.36 -26.57 -6.37
C PRO A 429 6.97 -26.68 -6.99
N LYS A 430 5.95 -26.17 -6.29
CA LYS A 430 4.54 -26.30 -6.66
C LYS A 430 3.99 -25.02 -7.29
N GLY A 431 3.19 -25.19 -8.34
CA GLY A 431 2.36 -24.16 -8.95
C GLY A 431 1.10 -23.87 -8.14
N GLN A 432 0.47 -24.89 -7.52
CA GLN A 432 -0.75 -24.75 -6.70
C GLN A 432 -0.45 -24.56 -5.20
N PHE A 433 0.64 -23.84 -4.90
CA PHE A 433 1.10 -23.58 -3.53
C PHE A 433 0.11 -22.74 -2.71
N SER A 434 0.24 -22.82 -1.38
CA SER A 434 -0.44 -21.91 -0.45
C SER A 434 0.60 -21.09 0.32
N LYS A 435 0.36 -19.79 0.50
CA LYS A 435 1.34 -18.88 1.11
C LYS A 435 0.64 -17.76 1.87
N LEU A 436 1.12 -17.46 3.07
CA LEU A 436 0.70 -16.33 3.88
C LEU A 436 1.80 -15.27 3.87
N SER A 437 1.46 -14.03 3.54
CA SER A 437 2.33 -12.86 3.72
C SER A 437 1.74 -11.95 4.78
N PHE A 438 2.59 -11.28 5.54
CA PHE A 438 2.14 -10.25 6.48
C PHE A 438 3.14 -9.10 6.55
N SER A 439 2.64 -7.91 6.87
CA SER A 439 3.48 -6.78 7.26
C SER A 439 2.79 -5.88 8.29
N LEU A 440 3.61 -5.26 9.13
CA LEU A 440 3.23 -4.28 10.12
C LEU A 440 4.24 -3.13 10.02
N SER A 441 3.76 -1.93 9.70
CA SER A 441 4.59 -0.73 9.62
C SER A 441 4.09 0.35 10.56
N TYR A 442 5.02 1.06 11.20
CA TYR A 442 4.70 2.21 12.04
C TYR A 442 5.63 3.37 11.71
N MET A 443 5.03 4.53 11.43
CA MET A 443 5.75 5.78 11.14
C MET A 443 5.34 6.86 12.13
N ARG A 444 6.31 7.37 12.90
CA ARG A 444 6.04 8.37 13.94
C ARG A 444 7.02 9.54 13.84
N PRO A 445 6.55 10.76 13.49
CA PRO A 445 7.30 11.97 13.76
C PRO A 445 7.22 12.31 15.25
N PHE A 446 8.32 12.77 15.83
CA PHE A 446 8.36 13.24 17.22
C PHE A 446 9.45 14.30 17.39
N SER A 447 9.28 15.19 18.35
CA SER A 447 10.28 16.22 18.67
C SER A 447 10.95 15.87 19.98
N LEU A 448 12.28 16.02 20.03
CA LEU A 448 13.07 15.92 21.24
C LEU A 448 13.88 17.22 21.36
N HIS A 449 13.52 18.05 22.34
CA HIS A 449 14.01 19.42 22.47
C HIS A 449 13.76 20.23 21.18
N GLN A 450 14.82 20.79 20.58
CA GLN A 450 14.77 21.58 19.34
C GLN A 450 14.83 20.73 18.06
N TYR A 451 15.00 19.41 18.18
CA TYR A 451 15.21 18.51 17.05
C TYR A 451 13.96 17.71 16.73
N ASN A 452 13.60 17.67 15.46
CA ASN A 452 12.48 16.88 14.96
C ASN A 452 13.01 15.58 14.37
N PHE A 453 12.46 14.45 14.79
CA PHE A 453 12.82 13.12 14.32
C PHE A 453 11.63 12.44 13.65
N ARG A 454 11.93 11.48 12.78
CA ARG A 454 10.97 10.54 12.22
C ARG A 454 11.50 9.13 12.40
N TYR A 455 10.73 8.29 13.08
CA TYR A 455 11.01 6.87 13.20
C TYR A 455 10.10 6.07 12.27
N ASN A 456 10.70 5.23 11.44
CA ASN A 456 10.03 4.31 10.54
C ASN A 456 10.43 2.89 10.91
N THR A 457 9.46 2.01 11.13
CA THR A 457 9.71 0.57 11.33
C THR A 457 8.78 -0.26 10.44
N LEU A 458 9.31 -1.36 9.90
CA LEU A 458 8.59 -2.33 9.09
C LEU A 458 8.97 -3.74 9.53
N PHE A 459 8.01 -4.48 10.04
CA PHE A 459 8.12 -5.92 10.26
C PHE A 459 7.31 -6.64 9.19
N SER A 460 7.92 -7.56 8.44
CA SER A 460 7.22 -8.33 7.41
C SER A 460 7.73 -9.75 7.32
N GLY A 461 6.93 -10.62 6.73
CA GLY A 461 7.31 -12.01 6.57
C GLY A 461 6.41 -12.77 5.62
N GLN A 462 6.85 -13.99 5.34
CA GLN A 462 6.17 -14.94 4.49
C GLN A 462 6.27 -16.33 5.09
N LEU A 463 5.18 -17.09 5.00
CA LEU A 463 5.10 -18.48 5.42
C LEU A 463 4.44 -19.32 4.32
N SER A 464 5.00 -20.50 4.03
CA SER A 464 4.41 -21.48 3.13
C SER A 464 4.75 -22.91 3.58
N PRO A 465 3.75 -23.81 3.64
CA PRO A 465 3.99 -25.23 3.87
C PRO A 465 4.61 -25.93 2.66
N ASP A 466 4.40 -25.39 1.47
CA ASP A 466 4.79 -25.95 0.18
C ASP A 466 6.22 -25.54 -0.22
N THR A 467 6.82 -26.31 -1.13
CA THR A 467 8.05 -25.88 -1.82
C THR A 467 7.67 -24.85 -2.87
N LEU A 468 8.32 -23.69 -2.84
CA LEU A 468 8.03 -22.58 -3.76
C LEU A 468 9.06 -22.49 -4.89
N PHE A 469 8.62 -21.99 -6.04
CA PHE A 469 9.52 -21.50 -7.08
C PHE A 469 10.26 -20.26 -6.58
N SER A 470 11.49 -20.02 -7.06
CA SER A 470 12.31 -18.87 -6.64
C SER A 470 11.58 -17.51 -6.81
N SER A 471 10.69 -17.38 -7.79
CA SER A 471 9.85 -16.18 -7.99
C SER A 471 8.87 -15.92 -6.86
N GLU A 472 8.46 -16.96 -6.14
CA GLU A 472 7.49 -16.87 -5.04
C GLU A 472 8.16 -16.88 -3.66
N GLN A 473 9.47 -17.09 -3.61
CA GLN A 473 10.24 -17.12 -2.38
C GLN A 473 10.50 -15.72 -1.83
N MET A 474 10.71 -15.65 -0.52
CA MET A 474 11.21 -14.44 0.11
C MET A 474 12.71 -14.33 -0.16
N SER A 475 13.12 -13.18 -0.71
CA SER A 475 14.52 -12.81 -0.87
C SER A 475 14.99 -11.95 0.31
N LEU A 476 16.11 -12.33 0.95
CA LEU A 476 16.77 -11.53 1.98
C LEU A 476 18.14 -11.04 1.51
N GLY A 477 18.36 -9.73 1.65
CA GLY A 477 19.49 -8.99 1.10
C GLY A 477 19.06 -8.10 -0.07
N GLY A 478 19.49 -6.84 -0.05
CA GLY A 478 19.16 -5.83 -1.06
C GLY A 478 18.57 -4.56 -0.44
N SER A 479 18.37 -3.53 -1.26
CA SER A 479 17.81 -2.24 -0.81
C SER A 479 16.37 -2.33 -0.27
N SER A 480 15.58 -3.30 -0.75
CA SER A 480 14.19 -3.51 -0.34
C SER A 480 14.01 -4.46 0.85
N SER A 481 15.05 -5.19 1.26
CA SER A 481 15.01 -6.12 2.39
C SER A 481 16.02 -5.74 3.48
N VAL A 482 17.11 -6.50 3.65
CA VAL A 482 18.20 -6.17 4.57
C VAL A 482 19.28 -5.41 3.79
N ARG A 483 19.45 -4.12 4.11
CA ARG A 483 20.46 -3.26 3.48
C ARG A 483 21.88 -3.72 3.83
N GLY A 484 22.85 -3.42 2.96
CA GLY A 484 24.27 -3.79 3.14
C GLY A 484 24.79 -4.76 2.08
N VAL A 485 23.89 -5.45 1.37
CA VAL A 485 24.18 -6.23 0.16
C VAL A 485 23.33 -5.71 -1.00
N ARG A 486 23.83 -5.88 -2.22
CA ARG A 486 23.14 -5.43 -3.46
C ARG A 486 22.11 -6.46 -3.92
N GLU A 487 22.55 -7.71 -3.95
CA GLU A 487 21.75 -8.85 -4.38
C GLU A 487 21.26 -9.63 -3.17
N ALA A 488 20.15 -10.35 -3.34
CA ALA A 488 19.67 -11.25 -2.30
C ALA A 488 20.68 -12.37 -2.07
N VAL A 489 20.92 -12.65 -0.79
CA VAL A 489 21.84 -13.69 -0.32
C VAL A 489 21.07 -14.97 0.00
N TYR A 490 19.83 -14.83 0.46
CA TYR A 490 18.97 -15.96 0.81
C TYR A 490 17.67 -15.92 0.01
N TYR A 491 17.24 -17.10 -0.42
CA TYR A 491 15.94 -17.34 -1.05
C TYR A 491 15.27 -18.48 -0.30
N SER A 492 14.11 -18.22 0.30
CA SER A 492 13.44 -19.22 1.15
C SER A 492 11.92 -19.13 1.09
N ASN A 493 11.26 -20.27 1.30
CA ASN A 493 9.79 -20.33 1.35
C ASN A 493 9.23 -19.62 2.59
N ASN A 494 10.01 -19.57 3.66
CA ASN A 494 9.63 -19.02 4.96
C ASN A 494 10.68 -18.04 5.47
N GLY A 495 10.27 -16.85 5.89
CA GLY A 495 11.20 -15.87 6.43
C GLY A 495 10.53 -14.65 7.03
N VAL A 496 11.31 -13.89 7.79
CA VAL A 496 10.92 -12.62 8.41
C VAL A 496 11.99 -11.57 8.20
N LEU A 497 11.55 -10.31 8.16
CA LEU A 497 12.33 -9.12 7.98
C LEU A 497 11.84 -8.06 8.97
N TRP A 498 12.78 -7.38 9.61
CA TRP A 498 12.51 -6.23 10.46
C TRP A 498 13.45 -5.09 10.11
N ARG A 499 12.90 -3.98 9.64
CA ARG A 499 13.64 -2.78 9.25
C ARG A 499 13.32 -1.66 10.20
N ASN A 500 14.34 -0.92 10.61
CA ASN A 500 14.19 0.26 11.47
C ASN A 500 15.03 1.39 10.89
N GLU A 501 14.46 2.60 10.85
CA GLU A 501 15.12 3.80 10.38
C GLU A 501 14.73 4.98 11.26
N LEU A 502 15.74 5.73 11.70
CA LEU A 502 15.58 6.97 12.44
C LEU A 502 16.18 8.10 11.61
N SER A 503 15.34 9.04 11.19
CA SER A 503 15.76 10.24 10.45
C SER A 503 15.66 11.49 11.34
N LEU A 504 16.65 12.37 11.27
CA LEU A 504 16.60 13.71 11.85
C LEU A 504 16.08 14.68 10.78
N LEU A 505 14.94 15.33 11.01
CA LEU A 505 14.33 16.28 10.08
C LEU A 505 14.92 17.67 10.31
N LEU A 506 15.88 18.07 9.48
CA LEU A 506 16.45 19.41 9.57
C LEU A 506 15.45 20.47 9.05
N PRO A 507 15.53 21.71 9.56
CA PRO A 507 14.73 22.81 9.05
C PRO A 507 14.89 22.98 7.54
N ALA A 508 13.79 23.35 6.88
CA ALA A 508 13.80 23.65 5.47
C ALA A 508 14.73 24.84 5.15
N PHE A 509 15.34 24.82 3.97
CA PHE A 509 16.16 25.94 3.52
C PHE A 509 15.28 27.20 3.36
N SER A 510 15.78 28.36 3.80
CA SER A 510 15.03 29.62 3.77
C SER A 510 14.89 30.21 2.36
N SER A 511 15.88 29.99 1.50
CA SER A 511 15.91 30.55 0.15
C SER A 511 14.87 29.88 -0.77
N ARG A 512 14.26 30.66 -1.68
CA ARG A 512 13.28 30.16 -2.66
C ARG A 512 13.87 29.07 -3.56
N MET A 513 15.13 29.24 -3.97
CA MET A 513 15.86 28.25 -4.76
C MET A 513 16.19 27.00 -3.94
N GLY A 514 16.55 27.17 -2.66
CA GLY A 514 16.76 26.06 -1.73
C GLY A 514 15.52 25.19 -1.60
N ARG A 515 14.33 25.77 -1.37
CA ARG A 515 13.07 25.01 -1.27
C ARG A 515 12.71 24.23 -2.53
N LYS A 516 13.00 24.78 -3.71
CA LYS A 516 12.68 24.14 -4.99
C LYS A 516 13.52 22.88 -5.24
N PHE A 517 14.79 22.87 -4.81
CA PHE A 517 15.71 21.75 -5.01
C PHE A 517 15.85 20.82 -3.80
N MET A 518 15.78 21.36 -2.59
CA MET A 518 15.96 20.66 -1.32
C MET A 518 15.10 21.35 -0.25
N SER A 519 13.78 21.09 -0.25
CA SER A 519 12.88 21.61 0.79
C SER A 519 13.12 20.97 2.15
N GLN A 520 13.55 19.71 2.18
CA GLN A 520 13.83 18.96 3.39
C GLN A 520 15.10 18.15 3.21
N PHE A 521 16.00 18.22 4.20
CA PHE A 521 17.18 17.38 4.31
C PHE A 521 17.11 16.58 5.60
N ALA A 522 17.24 15.27 5.50
CA ALA A 522 17.03 14.36 6.62
C ALA A 522 18.10 13.26 6.66
N PRO A 523 19.22 13.46 7.40
CA PRO A 523 20.15 12.37 7.66
C PRO A 523 19.47 11.27 8.47
N TYR A 524 19.82 10.03 8.20
CA TYR A 524 19.25 8.86 8.86
C TYR A 524 20.27 7.80 9.19
N VAL A 525 19.91 7.00 10.19
CA VAL A 525 20.55 5.73 10.52
C VAL A 525 19.52 4.62 10.47
N ALA A 526 19.94 3.44 10.04
CA ALA A 526 19.05 2.30 9.89
C ALA A 526 19.71 1.00 10.33
N LEU A 527 18.87 0.10 10.86
CA LEU A 527 19.23 -1.26 11.26
C LEU A 527 18.15 -2.22 10.76
N ASP A 528 18.59 -3.19 9.97
CA ASP A 528 17.75 -4.20 9.35
C ASP A 528 18.16 -5.60 9.82
N LEU A 529 17.19 -6.43 10.15
CA LEU A 529 17.37 -7.82 10.57
C LEU A 529 16.51 -8.73 9.71
N GLY A 530 17.08 -9.83 9.21
CA GLY A 530 16.37 -10.83 8.42
C GLY A 530 16.70 -12.23 8.87
N ARG A 531 15.70 -13.12 8.87
CA ARG A 531 15.88 -14.55 9.09
C ARG A 531 15.05 -15.36 8.10
N ALA A 532 15.72 -16.23 7.36
CA ALA A 532 15.10 -17.15 6.41
C ALA A 532 15.31 -18.59 6.88
N ALA A 533 14.28 -19.43 6.73
CA ALA A 533 14.39 -20.85 7.02
C ALA A 533 15.36 -21.53 6.04
N ASN A 534 16.23 -22.40 6.53
CA ASN A 534 17.14 -23.18 5.71
C ASN A 534 16.64 -24.64 5.66
N ASN A 535 16.22 -25.07 4.48
CA ASN A 535 15.77 -26.44 4.21
C ASN A 535 16.02 -26.74 2.72
N ALA A 536 17.20 -27.28 2.43
CA ALA A 536 17.65 -27.57 1.07
C ALA A 536 16.70 -28.53 0.34
N ASP A 537 16.14 -29.50 1.06
CA ASP A 537 15.18 -30.46 0.50
C ASP A 537 13.93 -29.75 -0.05
N LYS A 538 13.52 -28.63 0.58
CA LYS A 538 12.39 -27.80 0.14
C LYS A 538 12.83 -26.56 -0.65
N ASN A 539 13.93 -26.66 -1.40
CA ASN A 539 14.46 -25.56 -2.22
C ASN A 539 14.69 -24.24 -1.42
N SER A 540 14.90 -24.31 -0.11
CA SER A 540 15.03 -23.13 0.75
C SER A 540 16.46 -22.99 1.27
N PHE A 541 17.14 -21.94 0.83
CA PHE A 541 18.53 -21.64 1.20
C PHE A 541 18.54 -20.39 2.08
N GLY A 542 18.42 -20.62 3.39
CA GLY A 542 18.20 -19.58 4.40
C GLY A 542 19.38 -19.35 5.35
N GLY A 543 19.21 -18.37 6.22
CA GLY A 543 20.19 -17.95 7.23
C GLY A 543 19.70 -16.69 7.95
N SER A 544 20.58 -16.05 8.71
CA SER A 544 20.30 -14.75 9.35
C SER A 544 21.23 -13.68 8.83
N LEU A 545 20.67 -12.50 8.58
CA LEU A 545 21.36 -11.32 8.05
C LEU A 545 21.06 -10.11 8.92
N VAL A 546 22.09 -9.36 9.29
CA VAL A 546 21.96 -8.07 9.99
C VAL A 546 22.74 -7.03 9.20
N GLY A 547 22.05 -5.96 8.83
CA GLY A 547 22.58 -4.87 8.03
C GLY A 547 22.37 -3.52 8.71
N ALA A 548 23.30 -2.60 8.50
CA ALA A 548 23.16 -1.23 8.96
C ALA A 548 23.47 -0.24 7.84
N SER A 549 22.81 0.92 7.89
CA SER A 549 22.99 1.98 6.92
C SER A 549 23.07 3.35 7.59
N VAL A 550 23.85 4.23 7.00
CA VAL A 550 23.86 5.66 7.28
C VAL A 550 23.70 6.41 5.96
N GLY A 551 22.86 7.44 5.95
CA GLY A 551 22.57 8.16 4.72
C GLY A 551 21.82 9.46 4.96
N PHE A 552 21.32 10.05 3.90
CA PHE A 552 20.38 11.16 3.97
C PHE A 552 19.34 11.08 2.87
N HIS A 553 18.13 11.53 3.22
CA HIS A 553 17.08 11.84 2.28
C HIS A 553 17.08 13.35 2.04
N ALA A 554 17.12 13.78 0.79
CA ALA A 554 16.86 15.15 0.40
C ALA A 554 15.63 15.16 -0.51
N SER A 555 14.60 15.93 -0.16
CA SER A 555 13.39 16.06 -0.99
C SER A 555 13.12 17.51 -1.29
N GLY A 556 12.52 17.78 -2.45
CA GLY A 556 12.20 19.10 -2.96
C GLY A 556 11.02 19.05 -3.93
N GLU A 557 10.64 20.21 -4.46
CA GLU A 557 9.55 20.28 -5.46
C GLU A 557 9.94 19.54 -6.75
N ILE A 558 11.19 19.66 -7.17
CA ILE A 558 11.69 19.09 -8.44
C ILE A 558 12.61 17.89 -8.23
N LEU A 559 13.39 17.86 -7.15
CA LEU A 559 14.42 16.83 -6.94
C LEU A 559 14.18 16.10 -5.64
N ASP A 560 14.16 14.77 -5.71
CA ASP A 560 14.37 13.90 -4.57
C ASP A 560 15.69 13.12 -4.75
N MET A 561 16.41 12.92 -3.66
CA MET A 561 17.66 12.18 -3.61
C MET A 561 17.74 11.36 -2.32
N ASP A 562 18.15 10.10 -2.43
CA ASP A 562 18.62 9.28 -1.33
C ASP A 562 20.07 8.88 -1.62
N LEU A 563 20.95 9.11 -0.65
CA LEU A 563 22.34 8.64 -0.68
C LEU A 563 22.61 7.91 0.62
N SER A 564 23.13 6.69 0.52
CA SER A 564 23.46 5.90 1.70
C SER A 564 24.70 5.04 1.52
N TYR A 565 25.36 4.78 2.64
CA TYR A 565 26.36 3.74 2.79
C TYR A 565 25.78 2.65 3.67
N SER A 566 25.83 1.41 3.22
CA SER A 566 25.28 0.26 3.92
C SER A 566 26.31 -0.84 4.05
N ASN A 567 26.34 -1.54 5.18
CA ASN A 567 27.22 -2.69 5.39
C ASN A 567 26.51 -3.81 6.15
N ILE A 568 26.95 -5.06 5.94
CA ILE A 568 26.51 -6.20 6.72
C ILE A 568 27.30 -6.25 8.02
N LEU A 569 26.58 -6.29 9.14
CA LEU A 569 27.15 -6.44 10.47
C LEU A 569 27.32 -7.90 10.86
N SER A 570 26.38 -8.75 10.45
CA SER A 570 26.43 -10.18 10.73
C SER A 570 25.73 -10.98 9.64
N GLN A 571 26.37 -12.05 9.19
CA GLN A 571 25.84 -13.01 8.24
C GLN A 571 26.23 -14.41 8.69
N LEU A 572 25.22 -15.25 8.96
CA LEU A 572 25.43 -16.67 9.26
C LEU A 572 25.09 -17.48 8.00
N THR A 573 26.13 -17.90 7.27
CA THR A 573 26.02 -18.76 6.09
C THR A 573 26.74 -20.09 6.26
N ALA A 574 26.28 -21.10 5.51
CA ALA A 574 27.02 -22.34 5.24
C ALA A 574 27.91 -22.25 3.97
N LYS A 575 27.85 -21.12 3.23
CA LYS A 575 28.60 -20.84 2.00
C LYS A 575 29.35 -19.50 2.15
N GLU A 576 30.54 -19.41 1.56
CA GLU A 576 31.57 -18.36 1.73
C GLU A 576 31.07 -16.93 1.95
N GLN A 577 31.84 -16.17 2.74
CA GLN A 577 31.67 -14.75 3.01
C GLN A 577 31.57 -13.95 1.70
N GLY A 578 30.34 -13.65 1.29
CA GLY A 578 30.05 -12.79 0.15
C GLY A 578 30.29 -11.33 0.51
N ASN A 579 31.43 -10.80 0.05
CA ASN A 579 31.76 -9.38 -0.08
C ASN A 579 31.95 -8.58 1.24
N SER A 580 33.20 -8.38 1.62
CA SER A 580 33.67 -7.70 2.84
C SER A 580 33.68 -6.16 2.78
N ALA A 581 33.15 -5.54 1.72
CA ALA A 581 33.13 -4.09 1.56
C ALA A 581 31.70 -3.56 1.49
N GLY A 582 31.40 -2.54 2.31
CA GLY A 582 30.11 -1.86 2.30
C GLY A 582 29.79 -1.22 0.94
N ILE A 583 28.50 -0.93 0.73
CA ILE A 583 27.92 -0.54 -0.55
C ILE A 583 27.39 0.89 -0.45
N PHE A 584 27.76 1.71 -1.43
CA PHE A 584 27.12 3.00 -1.64
C PHE A 584 25.90 2.85 -2.54
N GLN A 585 24.76 3.35 -2.09
CA GLN A 585 23.52 3.41 -2.85
C GLN A 585 23.15 4.87 -3.09
N ILE A 586 22.77 5.17 -4.32
CA ILE A 586 22.25 6.47 -4.73
C ILE A 586 20.97 6.27 -5.50
N ARG A 587 19.98 7.10 -5.22
CA ARG A 587 18.75 7.24 -5.98
C ARG A 587 18.47 8.73 -6.17
N THR A 588 18.18 9.13 -7.39
CA THR A 588 17.77 10.49 -7.74
C THR A 588 16.47 10.44 -8.52
N LEU A 589 15.56 11.36 -8.28
CA LEU A 589 14.29 11.48 -8.98
C LEU A 589 14.02 12.96 -9.28
N LEU A 590 13.76 13.26 -10.54
CA LEU A 590 13.36 14.57 -11.03
C LEU A 590 11.87 14.57 -11.37
N ARG A 591 11.14 15.62 -10.98
CA ARG A 591 9.72 15.85 -11.28
C ARG A 591 9.57 17.05 -12.22
N PHE A 592 8.68 16.93 -13.22
CA PHE A 592 8.41 17.95 -14.23
C PHE A 592 6.92 18.26 -14.36
#